data_AF-A0AAD8X9R8-F1
#
_entry.id   AF-A0AAD8X9R8-F1
#
_cell.length_a   1.000
_cell.length_b   1.000
_cell.length_c   1.000
_cell.angle_alpha   90.00
_cell.angle_beta   90.00
_cell.angle_gamma   90.00
#
_symmetry.space_group_name_H-M   'P 1'
#
loop_
_entity.id
_entity.type
_entity.pdbx_description
1 polymer ?
#
loop_
_entity_poly.entity_id
_entity_poly.type
_entity_poly.pdbx_seq_one_letter_code
_entity_poly.pdbx_strand_id
1 'polypeptide(L)'
;PQQPRQLPYVCTGNPNCTRSYEKKHELNRHMRKHSRPCACPVENCTAKFADKKSLDRHKATHGIGRGEFDCPECTETFTRADNLHRHQQ
;
A
#
# COMPACT_ATOMS: atom_id res chain seq x y z
N PRO A 1 -31.50 17.08 -8.07
CA PRO A 1 -30.45 17.36 -9.09
C PRO A 1 -29.08 16.89 -8.60
N GLN A 2 -28.56 15.78 -9.15
CA GLN A 2 -27.19 15.37 -8.87
C GLN A 2 -26.25 16.27 -9.69
N GLN A 3 -25.37 17.03 -9.02
CA GLN A 3 -24.37 17.85 -9.70
C GLN A 3 -23.45 16.95 -10.54
N PRO A 4 -23.00 17.42 -11.72
CA PRO A 4 -22.04 16.67 -12.52
C PRO A 4 -20.74 16.50 -11.73
N ARG A 5 -20.27 15.25 -11.62
CA ARG A 5 -19.05 14.90 -10.91
C ARG A 5 -17.85 15.49 -11.64
N GLN A 6 -17.34 16.62 -11.16
CA GLN A 6 -16.15 17.24 -11.73
C GLN A 6 -14.89 16.63 -11.11
N LEU A 7 -13.90 16.32 -11.94
CA LEU A 7 -12.61 15.76 -11.53
C LEU A 7 -11.47 16.73 -11.91
N PRO A 8 -11.42 17.94 -11.33
CA PRO A 8 -10.49 18.99 -11.75
C PRO A 8 -9.03 18.63 -11.45
N TYR A 9 -8.78 17.66 -10.57
CA TYR A 9 -7.42 17.27 -10.17
C TYR A 9 -6.90 16.12 -11.03
N VAL A 10 -6.25 16.46 -12.12
CA VAL A 10 -5.67 15.51 -13.08
C VAL A 10 -4.24 15.10 -12.67
N CYS A 11 -3.93 13.83 -12.81
CA CYS A 11 -2.57 13.32 -12.62
C CYS A 11 -1.65 13.75 -13.76
N THR A 12 -0.55 14.39 -13.41
CA THR A 12 0.53 14.77 -14.34
C THR A 12 1.85 14.07 -14.05
N GLY A 13 1.87 13.10 -13.11
CA GLY A 13 3.09 12.45 -12.64
C GLY A 13 3.69 11.40 -13.57
N ASN A 14 2.96 10.95 -14.59
CA ASN A 14 3.44 10.04 -15.62
C ASN A 14 2.62 10.28 -16.90
N PRO A 15 3.25 10.40 -18.09
CA PRO A 15 2.54 10.59 -19.36
C PRO A 15 1.46 9.53 -19.65
N ASN A 16 1.64 8.31 -19.16
CA ASN A 16 0.72 7.20 -19.34
C ASN A 16 -0.38 7.14 -18.25
N CYS A 17 -0.41 8.10 -17.32
CA CYS A 17 -1.40 8.11 -16.24
C CYS A 17 -2.53 9.11 -16.50
N THR A 18 -3.70 8.58 -16.86
CA THR A 18 -4.90 9.38 -17.20
C THR A 18 -5.86 9.57 -16.02
N ARG A 19 -5.42 9.32 -14.78
CA ARG A 19 -6.29 9.39 -13.60
C ARG A 19 -6.60 10.83 -13.20
N SER A 20 -7.85 11.08 -12.83
CA SER A 20 -8.31 12.34 -12.27
C SER A 20 -9.15 12.13 -11.01
N TYR A 21 -9.23 13.15 -10.16
CA TYR A 21 -9.82 13.09 -8.84
C TYR A 21 -10.70 14.30 -8.55
N GLU A 22 -11.69 14.10 -7.69
CA GLU A 22 -12.61 15.15 -7.26
C GLU A 22 -11.93 16.10 -6.26
N LYS A 23 -11.01 15.55 -5.44
CA LYS A 23 -10.37 16.29 -4.35
C LYS A 23 -8.85 16.27 -4.49
N LYS A 24 -8.21 17.41 -4.17
CA LYS A 24 -6.74 17.57 -4.22
C LYS A 24 -5.99 16.53 -3.39
N HIS A 25 -6.51 16.18 -2.20
CA HIS A 25 -5.84 15.23 -1.32
C HIS A 25 -5.82 13.80 -1.91
N GLU A 26 -6.80 13.45 -2.75
CA GLU A 26 -6.83 12.16 -3.44
C GLU A 26 -5.78 12.10 -4.55
N LEU A 27 -5.65 13.20 -5.32
CA LEU A 27 -4.55 13.35 -6.28
C LEU A 27 -3.20 13.27 -5.56
N ASN A 28 -3.00 14.01 -4.47
CA ASN A 28 -1.75 13.96 -3.69
C ASN A 28 -1.44 12.54 -3.20
N ARG A 29 -2.43 11.80 -2.71
CA ARG A 29 -2.28 10.40 -2.31
C ARG A 29 -1.90 9.53 -3.50
N HIS A 30 -2.51 9.77 -4.66
CA HIS A 30 -2.18 9.05 -5.90
C HIS A 30 -0.75 9.31 -6.36
N MET A 31 -0.27 10.56 -6.31
CA MET A 31 1.08 10.93 -6.74
C MET A 31 2.17 10.16 -5.98
N ARG A 32 1.90 9.73 -4.74
CA ARG A 32 2.82 8.86 -3.99
C ARG A 32 3.08 7.52 -4.67
N LYS A 33 2.17 7.04 -5.53
CA LYS A 33 2.39 5.82 -6.32
C LYS A 33 3.42 5.99 -7.41
N HIS A 34 3.59 7.22 -7.92
CA HIS A 34 4.60 7.55 -8.91
C HIS A 34 5.96 7.78 -8.24
N SER A 35 6.00 8.57 -7.17
CA SER A 35 7.26 8.89 -6.49
C SER A 35 7.80 7.77 -5.60
N ARG A 36 6.91 6.91 -5.07
CA ARG A 36 7.22 5.79 -4.16
C ARG A 36 8.25 6.21 -3.08
N PRO A 37 7.92 7.20 -2.23
CA PRO A 37 8.89 7.87 -1.38
C PRO A 37 9.44 6.98 -0.26
N CYS A 38 8.78 5.87 0.07
CA CYS A 38 9.16 4.99 1.16
C CYS A 38 10.08 3.87 0.64
N ALA A 39 11.40 4.02 0.79
CA ALA A 39 12.37 2.99 0.42
C ALA A 39 12.60 1.97 1.54
N CYS A 40 12.90 0.73 1.16
CA CYS A 40 13.35 -0.30 2.10
C CYS A 40 14.73 0.06 2.67
N PRO A 41 14.95 0.01 3.99
CA PRO A 41 16.25 0.29 4.60
C PRO A 41 17.21 -0.92 4.60
N VAL A 42 16.79 -2.06 4.04
CA VAL A 42 17.60 -3.29 4.04
C VAL A 42 18.64 -3.21 2.93
N GLU A 43 19.90 -3.47 3.27
CA GLU A 43 21.00 -3.54 2.31
C GLU A 43 20.68 -4.52 1.18
N ASN A 44 20.99 -4.12 -0.07
CA ASN A 44 20.65 -4.83 -1.30
C ASN A 44 19.14 -4.95 -1.62
N CYS A 45 18.25 -4.31 -0.86
CA CYS A 45 16.83 -4.23 -1.22
C CYS A 45 16.50 -2.90 -1.91
N THR A 46 16.13 -2.96 -3.19
CA THR A 46 15.78 -1.77 -3.99
C THR A 46 14.28 -1.43 -3.94
N ALA A 47 13.51 -2.15 -3.11
CA ALA A 47 12.07 -2.02 -3.05
C ALA A 47 11.66 -0.63 -2.51
N LYS A 48 10.78 0.04 -3.26
CA LYS A 48 10.19 1.34 -2.89
C LYS A 48 8.67 1.23 -2.85
N PHE A 49 8.02 1.99 -1.98
CA PHE A 49 6.59 1.92 -1.72
C PHE A 49 5.95 3.30 -1.68
N ALA A 50 4.66 3.34 -2.01
CA ALA A 50 3.87 4.57 -2.01
C ALA A 50 3.52 5.07 -0.59
N ASP A 51 3.52 4.17 0.39
CA ASP A 51 3.16 4.46 1.77
C ASP A 51 3.93 3.60 2.76
N LYS A 52 3.96 4.09 4.01
CA LYS A 52 4.67 3.46 5.12
C LYS A 52 4.09 2.09 5.48
N LYS A 53 2.77 1.92 5.43
CA LYS A 53 2.11 0.64 5.74
C LYS A 53 2.58 -0.48 4.80
N SER A 54 2.71 -0.18 3.52
CA SER A 54 3.21 -1.12 2.52
C SER A 54 4.69 -1.46 2.72
N LEU A 55 5.50 -0.45 3.08
CA LEU A 55 6.92 -0.66 3.44
C LEU A 55 7.05 -1.53 4.68
N ASP A 56 6.30 -1.24 5.75
CA ASP A 56 6.37 -2.02 6.99
C ASP A 56 5.90 -3.46 6.78
N ARG A 57 4.85 -3.68 5.96
CA ARG A 57 4.48 -5.04 5.53
C ARG A 57 5.60 -5.73 4.74
N HIS A 58 6.30 -5.01 3.88
CA HIS A 58 7.42 -5.58 3.14
C HIS A 58 8.60 -5.92 4.05
N LYS A 59 8.89 -5.13 5.09
CA LYS A 59 9.95 -5.45 6.06
C LYS A 59 9.74 -6.83 6.71
N ALA A 60 8.49 -7.27 6.87
CA ALA A 60 8.18 -8.62 7.36
C ALA A 60 8.71 -9.73 6.42
N THR A 61 8.89 -9.49 5.12
CA THR A 61 9.53 -10.46 4.20
C THR A 61 11.02 -10.61 4.45
N HIS A 62 11.64 -9.62 5.09
CA HIS A 62 13.01 -9.70 5.60
C HIS A 62 13.06 -10.21 7.05
N GLY A 63 11.92 -10.61 7.63
CA GLY A 63 11.81 -11.02 9.03
C GLY A 63 11.89 -9.86 10.03
N ILE A 64 11.84 -8.61 9.58
CA ILE A 64 11.98 -7.42 10.44
C ILE A 64 10.59 -6.93 10.86
N GLY A 65 10.36 -6.81 12.17
CA GLY A 65 9.13 -6.22 12.71
C GLY A 65 7.87 -7.05 12.46
N ARG A 66 8.01 -8.38 12.34
CA ARG A 66 6.89 -9.30 12.20
C ARG A 66 6.12 -9.41 13.52
N GLY A 67 4.81 -9.20 13.47
CA GLY A 67 3.87 -9.77 14.42
C GLY A 67 3.43 -11.13 13.88
N GLU A 68 3.57 -12.17 14.69
CA GLU A 68 3.12 -13.51 14.36
C GLU A 68 1.61 -13.60 14.65
N PHE A 69 0.85 -14.12 13.69
CA PHE A 69 -0.59 -14.33 13.80
C PHE A 69 -0.83 -15.84 13.73
N ASP A 70 -0.91 -16.48 14.88
CA ASP A 70 -1.16 -17.90 14.98
C ASP A 70 -2.64 -18.22 14.76
N CYS A 71 -2.91 -19.29 14.02
CA CYS A 71 -4.25 -19.85 13.97
C CYS A 71 -4.54 -20.58 15.30
N PRO A 72 -5.69 -20.35 15.95
CA PRO A 72 -6.06 -21.08 17.15
C PRO A 72 -6.48 -22.53 16.89
N GLU A 73 -6.77 -22.90 15.64
CA GLU A 73 -7.30 -24.22 15.25
C GLU A 73 -6.25 -25.13 14.59
N CYS A 74 -5.08 -24.58 14.24
CA CYS A 74 -3.99 -25.34 13.63
C CYS A 74 -2.62 -24.76 13.99
N THR A 75 -1.54 -25.40 13.56
CA THR A 75 -0.16 -24.94 13.86
C THR A 75 0.39 -23.96 12.83
N GLU A 76 -0.45 -23.38 11.97
CA GLU A 76 -0.02 -22.40 10.98
C GLU A 76 0.12 -21.00 11.59
N THR A 77 1.28 -20.39 11.39
CA THR A 77 1.59 -19.01 11.76
C THR A 77 1.64 -18.13 10.52
N PHE A 78 0.93 -17.01 10.55
CA PHE A 78 0.87 -16.05 9.46
C PHE A 78 1.65 -14.78 9.80
N THR A 79 2.29 -14.18 8.80
CA THR A 79 2.98 -12.88 8.95
C THR A 79 2.02 -11.69 8.86
N ARG A 80 0.74 -11.93 8.58
CA ARG A 80 -0.28 -10.89 8.39
C ARG A 80 -1.65 -11.35 8.88
N ALA A 81 -2.34 -10.46 9.61
CA ALA A 81 -3.70 -10.70 10.11
C ALA A 81 -4.72 -11.03 9.00
N ASP A 82 -4.62 -10.37 7.84
CA ASP A 82 -5.57 -10.61 6.74
C ASP A 82 -5.36 -11.97 6.06
N ASN A 83 -4.14 -12.50 6.10
CA ASN A 83 -3.87 -13.86 5.65
C ASN A 83 -4.47 -14.89 6.63
N LEU A 84 -4.29 -14.69 7.94
CA LEU A 84 -4.93 -15.52 8.96
C LEU A 84 -6.46 -15.47 8.82
N HIS A 85 -7.03 -14.28 8.71
CA HIS A 85 -8.48 -14.13 8.57
C HIS A 85 -9.02 -14.88 7.36
N ARG A 86 -8.33 -14.82 6.21
CA ARG A 86 -8.71 -15.59 5.02
C ARG A 86 -8.53 -17.10 5.19
N HIS A 87 -7.55 -17.52 5.98
CA HIS A 87 -7.38 -18.94 6.31
C HIS A 87 -8.51 -19.46 7.20
N GLN A 88 -9.07 -18.60 8.07
CA GLN A 88 -10.16 -18.94 9.00
C GLN A 88 -11.57 -18.80 8.41
N GLN A 89 -11.72 -18.19 7.23
CA GLN A 89 -13.02 -18.09 6.54
C GLN A 89 -13.33 -19.37 5.78
#